data_AF-A0A1M3B8H4-F1
#
_entry.id   AF-A0A1M3B8H4-F1
#
_cell.length_a   1.000
_cell.length_b   1.000
_cell.length_c   1.000
_cell.angle_alpha   90.00
_cell.angle_beta   90.00
_cell.angle_gamma   90.00
#
_symmetry.space_group_name_H-M   'P 1'
#
loop_
_entity.id
_entity.type
_entity.pdbx_description
1 polymer ?
#
loop_
_entity_poly.entity_id
_entity_poly.type
_entity_poly.pdbx_seq_one_letter_code
_entity_poly.pdbx_strand_id
1 'polypeptide(L)'
;MGAQLAMGLVLGRRWCLSCVVYYSLIQPRLGEGELEDSRPPRLANRMGAVFLGAAAIAWWVGAPALGTVLGALVAALALLAVTTNFCTGCEIYKLTARLRGISPRHHDRIDTADLPGPSAERMYVEFTHPLCSECQEWEERLTGEGAPLVTLDVRERPDLARKYGIAVVPTVLAVAADGAVLERLAP
;
A
#
# COMPACT_ATOMS: atom_id res chain seq x y z
N MET A 1 17.58 18.43 2.67
CA MET A 1 16.48 17.46 2.75
C MET A 1 15.74 17.27 1.41
N GLY A 2 15.26 18.32 0.74
CA GLY A 2 14.53 18.18 -0.55
C GLY A 2 15.30 17.42 -1.63
N ALA A 3 16.61 17.68 -1.78
CA ALA A 3 17.47 16.96 -2.73
C ALA A 3 17.57 15.46 -2.41
N GLN A 4 17.61 15.08 -1.13
CA GLN A 4 17.71 13.67 -0.71
C GLN A 4 16.38 12.91 -0.93
N LEU A 5 15.25 13.59 -0.72
CA LEU A 5 13.92 13.06 -1.07
C LEU A 5 13.77 12.87 -2.58
N ALA A 6 14.18 13.86 -3.37
CA ALA A 6 14.14 13.79 -4.83
C ALA A 6 15.08 12.71 -5.38
N MET A 7 16.31 12.59 -4.87
CA MET A 7 17.23 11.53 -5.26
C MET A 7 16.72 10.14 -4.87
N GLY A 8 16.15 9.98 -3.67
CA GLY A 8 15.54 8.70 -3.26
C GLY A 8 14.35 8.31 -4.14
N LEU A 9 13.56 9.29 -4.60
CA LEU A 9 12.42 9.07 -5.50
C LEU A 9 12.84 8.72 -6.94
N VAL A 10 13.90 9.34 -7.45
CA VAL A 10 14.30 9.24 -8.88
C VAL A 10 15.38 8.17 -9.10
N LEU A 11 16.39 8.09 -8.23
CA LEU A 11 17.57 7.24 -8.40
C LEU A 11 17.51 5.94 -7.57
N GLY A 12 16.47 5.79 -6.74
CA GLY A 12 16.18 4.57 -5.99
C GLY A 12 17.04 4.36 -4.73
N ARG A 13 16.91 3.17 -4.15
CA ARG A 13 17.41 2.76 -2.82
C ARG A 13 18.89 3.09 -2.56
N ARG A 14 19.74 3.01 -3.60
CA ARG A 14 21.20 3.19 -3.48
C ARG A 14 21.63 4.62 -3.13
N TRP A 15 20.78 5.61 -3.42
CA TRP A 15 21.10 7.04 -3.22
C TRP A 15 20.34 7.66 -2.04
N CYS A 16 19.52 6.87 -1.35
CA CYS A 16 18.84 7.26 -0.14
C CYS A 16 19.70 6.84 1.06
N LEU A 17 20.45 7.78 1.64
CA LEU A 17 21.33 7.55 2.80
C LEU A 17 20.58 6.88 3.96
N SER A 18 19.39 7.37 4.29
CA SER A 18 18.52 6.80 5.31
C SER A 18 18.11 5.36 4.99
N CYS A 19 17.88 5.05 3.72
CA CYS A 19 17.53 3.72 3.27
C CYS A 19 18.73 2.78 3.42
N VAL A 20 19.93 3.19 3.00
CA VAL A 20 21.15 2.40 3.19
C VAL A 20 21.38 2.09 4.67
N VAL A 21 21.25 3.07 5.56
CA VAL A 21 21.36 2.85 7.00
C VAL A 21 20.32 1.83 7.49
N TYR A 22 19.07 1.98 7.10
CA TYR A 22 18.01 1.04 7.50
C TYR A 22 18.30 -0.39 6.99
N TYR A 23 18.46 -0.57 5.68
CA TYR A 23 18.63 -1.88 5.05
C TYR A 23 19.96 -2.57 5.41
N SER A 24 21.04 -1.82 5.61
CA SER A 24 22.37 -2.39 5.85
C SER A 24 22.73 -2.53 7.32
N LEU A 25 22.17 -1.70 8.22
CA LEU A 25 22.57 -1.68 9.63
C LEU A 25 21.44 -2.02 10.61
N ILE A 26 20.19 -1.64 10.30
CA ILE A 26 19.05 -1.78 11.21
C ILE A 26 18.28 -3.08 10.94
N GLN A 27 17.80 -3.28 9.72
CA GLN A 27 16.97 -4.42 9.34
C GLN A 27 17.65 -5.78 9.61
N PRO A 28 18.96 -5.99 9.35
CA PRO A 28 19.60 -7.28 9.65
C PRO A 28 19.68 -7.61 11.15
N ARG A 29 19.52 -6.62 12.04
CA ARG A 29 19.63 -6.79 13.49
C ARG A 29 18.28 -6.87 14.19
N LEU A 30 17.29 -6.11 13.71
CA LEU A 30 15.99 -6.01 14.35
C LEU A 30 14.89 -6.76 13.59
N GLY A 31 15.20 -7.29 12.41
CA GLY A 31 14.20 -7.83 11.49
C GLY A 31 13.43 -6.73 10.77
N GLU A 32 12.54 -7.15 9.88
CA GLU A 32 11.52 -6.28 9.32
C GLU A 32 10.27 -6.33 10.20
N GLY A 33 9.72 -5.15 10.52
CA GLY A 33 8.39 -5.06 11.10
C GLY A 33 7.32 -5.21 10.02
N GLU A 34 6.06 -5.08 10.41
CA GLU A 34 4.93 -5.14 9.49
C GLU A 34 5.06 -4.10 8.38
N LEU A 35 5.03 -4.57 7.13
CA LEU A 35 5.27 -3.75 5.95
C LEU A 35 3.97 -3.11 5.46
N GLU A 36 3.83 -1.80 5.67
CA GLU A 36 2.74 -1.00 5.11
C GLU A 36 2.90 -0.81 3.58
N ASP A 37 1.79 -0.67 2.86
CA ASP A 37 1.81 -0.41 1.41
C ASP A 37 2.67 0.83 1.11
N SER A 38 3.61 0.71 0.18
CA SER A 38 4.50 1.81 -0.21
C SER A 38 3.78 2.94 -0.98
N ARG A 39 2.56 2.71 -1.49
CA ARG A 39 1.84 3.67 -2.34
C ARG A 39 1.45 4.96 -1.60
N PRO A 40 0.79 4.94 -0.43
CA PRO A 40 0.47 6.16 0.33
C PRO A 40 1.72 6.96 0.77
N PRO A 41 2.76 6.35 1.38
CA PRO A 41 3.98 7.08 1.76
C PRO A 41 4.72 7.73 0.59
N ARG A 42 4.68 7.13 -0.61
CA ARG A 42 5.26 7.74 -1.82
C ARG A 42 4.59 9.05 -2.20
N LEU A 43 3.26 9.17 -2.05
CA LEU A 43 2.55 10.42 -2.31
C LEU A 43 2.99 11.50 -1.32
N ALA A 44 3.07 11.16 -0.03
CA ALA A 44 3.54 12.08 1.01
C ALA A 44 4.96 12.59 0.72
N ASN A 45 5.89 11.70 0.34
CA ASN A 45 7.27 12.07 0.00
C ASN A 45 7.35 13.00 -1.23
N ARG A 46 6.52 12.80 -2.26
CA ARG A 46 6.47 13.71 -3.41
C ARG A 46 5.99 15.09 -3.00
N MET A 47 4.94 15.18 -2.19
CA MET A 47 4.46 16.47 -1.68
C MET A 47 5.55 17.16 -0.87
N GLY A 48 6.20 16.45 0.07
CA GLY A 48 7.32 16.99 0.83
C GLY A 48 8.46 17.52 -0.05
N ALA A 49 8.82 16.81 -1.11
CA ALA A 49 9.82 17.26 -2.09
C ALA A 49 9.38 18.55 -2.81
N VAL A 50 8.11 18.66 -3.22
CA VAL A 50 7.56 19.85 -3.88
C VAL A 50 7.57 21.05 -2.93
N PHE A 51 7.04 20.91 -1.71
CA PHE A 51 6.98 22.01 -0.74
C PHE A 51 8.36 22.48 -0.30
N LEU A 52 9.28 21.55 0.00
CA LEU A 52 10.65 21.90 0.39
C LEU A 52 11.46 22.45 -0.79
N GLY A 53 11.22 21.97 -2.01
CA GLY A 53 11.82 22.51 -3.22
C GLY A 53 11.35 23.93 -3.49
N ALA A 54 10.04 24.19 -3.40
CA ALA A 54 9.47 25.52 -3.50
C ALA A 54 9.99 26.46 -2.40
N ALA A 55 10.13 25.98 -1.15
CA ALA A 55 10.72 26.74 -0.06
C ALA A 55 12.17 27.15 -0.37
N ALA A 56 12.98 26.24 -0.91
CA ALA A 56 14.36 26.52 -1.30
C ALA A 56 14.44 27.55 -2.43
N ILE A 57 13.56 27.45 -3.45
CA ILE A 57 13.48 28.43 -4.54
C ILE A 57 13.07 29.80 -3.99
N ALA A 58 12.07 29.86 -3.10
CA ALA A 58 11.61 31.10 -2.50
C ALA A 58 12.73 31.82 -1.73
N TRP A 59 13.56 31.08 -0.99
CA TRP A 59 14.77 31.63 -0.36
C TRP A 59 15.76 32.17 -1.40
N TRP A 60 15.96 31.47 -2.52
CA TRP A 60 16.88 31.89 -3.57
C TRP A 60 16.45 33.17 -4.28
N VAL A 61 15.16 33.32 -4.58
CA VAL A 61 14.61 34.49 -5.31
C VAL A 61 14.35 35.69 -4.40
N GLY A 62 14.78 35.65 -3.13
CA GLY A 62 14.65 36.76 -2.19
C GLY A 62 13.28 36.89 -1.53
N ALA A 63 12.49 35.81 -1.49
CA ALA A 63 11.21 35.73 -0.78
C ALA A 63 11.30 34.85 0.49
N PRO A 64 12.12 35.23 1.49
CA PRO A 64 12.40 34.39 2.66
C PRO A 64 11.15 34.10 3.50
N ALA A 65 10.21 35.06 3.58
CA ALA A 65 8.94 34.86 4.30
C ALA A 65 8.11 33.71 3.70
N LEU A 66 8.06 33.59 2.38
CA LEU A 66 7.38 32.48 1.72
C LEU A 66 8.13 31.16 1.98
N GLY A 67 9.45 31.18 1.89
CA GLY A 67 10.29 30.02 2.18
C GLY A 67 10.14 29.50 3.61
N THR A 68 10.11 30.39 4.61
CA THR A 68 9.91 30.02 6.02
C THR A 68 8.52 29.46 6.27
N VAL A 69 7.47 30.06 5.70
CA VAL A 69 6.09 29.55 5.83
C VAL A 69 5.97 28.14 5.24
N LEU A 70 6.49 27.91 4.02
CA LEU A 70 6.45 26.59 3.40
C LEU A 70 7.26 25.55 4.20
N GLY A 71 8.44 25.92 4.69
CA GLY A 71 9.26 25.04 5.54
C GLY A 71 8.60 24.71 6.88
N ALA A 72 8.03 25.72 7.55
CA ALA A 72 7.33 25.55 8.82
C ALA A 72 6.07 24.67 8.67
N LEU A 73 5.34 24.80 7.57
CA LEU A 73 4.21 23.94 7.25
C LEU A 73 4.63 22.47 7.15
N VAL A 74 5.71 22.17 6.41
CA VAL A 74 6.22 20.80 6.29
C VAL A 74 6.68 20.27 7.65
N ALA A 75 7.37 21.08 8.45
CA ALA A 75 7.81 20.70 9.79
C ALA A 75 6.62 20.40 10.72
N ALA A 76 5.57 21.23 10.70
CA ALA A 76 4.36 21.02 11.48
C ALA A 76 3.63 19.72 11.09
N LEU A 77 3.51 19.44 9.79
CA LEU A 77 2.91 18.19 9.31
C LEU A 77 3.75 16.96 9.67
N ALA A 78 5.08 17.06 9.62
CA ALA A 78 5.97 15.99 10.06
C ALA A 78 5.84 15.72 11.57
N LEU A 79 5.74 16.78 12.38
CA LEU A 79 5.52 16.68 13.82
C LEU A 79 4.16 16.03 14.12
N LEU A 80 3.12 16.41 13.38
CA LEU A 80 1.80 15.82 13.50
C LEU A 80 1.83 14.32 13.15
N ALA A 81 2.48 13.96 12.04
CA ALA A 81 2.62 12.56 11.65
C ALA A 81 3.33 11.71 12.70
N VAL A 82 4.37 12.24 13.35
CA VAL A 82 5.11 11.53 14.40
C VAL A 82 4.31 11.42 15.70
N THR A 83 3.52 12.44 16.05
CA THR A 83 2.82 12.49 17.36
C THR A 83 1.44 11.84 17.34
N THR A 84 0.72 11.87 16.22
CA THR A 84 -0.67 11.36 16.13
C THR A 84 -0.83 10.23 15.13
N ASN A 85 0.25 9.82 14.45
CA ASN A 85 0.21 8.89 13.33
C ASN A 85 -0.66 9.39 12.15
N PHE A 86 -0.98 10.69 12.11
CA PHE A 86 -1.78 11.31 11.06
C PHE A 86 -0.88 11.84 9.95
N CYS A 87 -0.83 11.11 8.83
CA CYS A 87 -0.16 11.57 7.61
C CYS A 87 -1.19 12.12 6.62
N THR A 88 -1.19 13.45 6.42
CA THR A 88 -2.07 14.13 5.45
C THR A 88 -1.97 13.53 4.05
N GLY A 89 -0.77 13.11 3.61
CA GLY A 89 -0.60 12.47 2.31
C GLY A 89 -1.25 11.10 2.20
N CYS A 90 -1.24 10.31 3.27
CA CYS A 90 -1.93 9.03 3.29
C CYS A 90 -3.45 9.22 3.24
N GLU A 91 -3.99 10.19 3.96
CA GLU A 91 -5.42 10.49 3.95
C GLU A 91 -5.90 11.07 2.62
N ILE A 92 -5.11 11.94 1.97
CA ILE A 92 -5.41 12.39 0.60
C ILE A 92 -5.39 11.21 -0.38
N TYR A 93 -4.45 10.28 -0.25
CA TYR A 93 -4.43 9.07 -1.08
C TYR A 93 -5.69 8.22 -0.87
N LYS A 94 -6.06 7.94 0.38
CA LYS A 94 -7.27 7.17 0.71
C LYS A 94 -8.54 7.86 0.20
N LEU A 95 -8.65 9.18 0.38
CA LEU A 95 -9.79 9.96 -0.09
C LEU A 95 -9.88 9.94 -1.62
N THR A 96 -8.77 10.16 -2.31
CA THR A 96 -8.73 10.12 -3.79
C THR A 96 -8.99 8.71 -4.32
N ALA A 97 -8.55 7.65 -3.63
CA ALA A 97 -8.92 6.28 -3.95
C ALA A 97 -10.43 6.07 -3.84
N ARG A 98 -11.05 6.48 -2.73
CA ARG A 98 -12.53 6.40 -2.56
C ARG A 98 -13.27 7.18 -3.65
N LEU A 99 -12.82 8.38 -3.99
CA LEU A 99 -13.41 9.20 -5.06
C LEU A 99 -13.27 8.58 -6.45
N ARG A 100 -12.23 7.76 -6.69
CA ARG A 100 -12.06 6.98 -7.92
C ARG A 100 -12.96 5.73 -7.98
N GLY A 101 -13.87 5.57 -7.02
CA GLY A 101 -14.75 4.40 -6.93
C GLY A 101 -14.06 3.16 -6.39
N ILE A 102 -12.86 3.30 -5.81
CA ILE A 102 -12.18 2.23 -5.07
C ILE A 102 -12.85 2.15 -3.70
N SER A 103 -14.05 1.56 -3.67
CA SER A 103 -14.79 1.26 -2.46
C SER A 103 -14.97 -0.25 -2.43
N PRO A 104 -14.61 -0.92 -1.32
CA PRO A 104 -14.85 -2.35 -1.19
C PRO A 104 -16.35 -2.59 -1.22
N ARG A 105 -16.86 -3.12 -2.35
CA ARG A 105 -18.18 -3.73 -2.35
C ARG A 105 -18.00 -5.13 -1.79
N HIS A 106 -18.73 -5.41 -0.72
CA HIS A 106 -18.78 -6.75 -0.18
C HIS A 106 -19.73 -7.55 -1.05
N HIS A 107 -19.20 -8.59 -1.69
CA HIS A 107 -20.00 -9.57 -2.39
C HIS A 107 -20.14 -10.78 -1.47
N ASP A 108 -21.38 -11.15 -1.17
CA ASP A 108 -21.69 -12.33 -0.33
C ASP A 108 -21.53 -13.65 -1.11
N ARG A 109 -21.23 -13.57 -2.41
CA ARG A 109 -21.11 -14.72 -3.30
C ARG A 109 -20.06 -14.50 -4.40
N ILE A 110 -19.28 -15.55 -4.67
CA ILE A 110 -18.36 -15.69 -5.80
C ILE A 110 -18.93 -16.71 -6.78
N ASP A 111 -18.89 -16.41 -8.07
CA ASP A 111 -19.27 -17.35 -9.13
C ASP A 111 -18.16 -18.41 -9.29
N THR A 112 -18.48 -19.67 -9.01
CA THR A 112 -17.51 -20.77 -9.07
C THR A 112 -17.01 -21.01 -10.49
N ALA A 113 -17.74 -20.57 -11.52
CA ALA A 113 -17.28 -20.63 -12.91
C ALA A 113 -16.08 -19.70 -13.19
N ASP A 114 -15.86 -18.68 -12.36
CA ASP A 114 -14.71 -17.77 -12.51
C ASP A 114 -13.43 -18.31 -11.87
N LEU A 115 -13.53 -19.35 -11.02
CA LEU A 115 -12.42 -19.88 -10.23
C LEU A 115 -11.70 -21.00 -11.01
N PRO A 116 -10.36 -20.92 -11.15
CA PRO A 116 -9.59 -22.02 -11.71
C PRO A 116 -9.47 -23.17 -10.71
N GLY A 117 -10.10 -24.31 -11.01
CA GLY A 117 -9.94 -25.55 -10.24
C GLY A 117 -11.25 -26.26 -9.89
N PRO A 118 -11.19 -27.48 -9.33
CA PRO A 118 -12.37 -28.20 -8.86
C PRO A 118 -12.96 -27.56 -7.59
N SER A 119 -14.28 -27.54 -7.49
CA SER A 119 -14.99 -27.05 -6.29
C SER A 119 -14.74 -27.98 -5.09
N ALA A 120 -14.10 -27.47 -4.05
CA ALA A 120 -14.04 -28.14 -2.75
C ALA A 120 -15.24 -27.75 -1.87
N GLU A 121 -15.52 -28.53 -0.83
CA GLU A 121 -16.58 -28.23 0.16
C GLU A 121 -16.37 -26.86 0.82
N ARG A 122 -15.11 -26.54 1.12
CA ARG A 122 -14.65 -25.22 1.56
C ARG A 122 -13.30 -24.94 0.89
N MET A 123 -13.19 -23.80 0.21
CA MET A 123 -11.96 -23.35 -0.45
C MET A 123 -11.65 -21.89 -0.11
N TYR A 124 -10.38 -21.52 -0.20
CA TYR A 124 -9.94 -20.15 0.00
C TYR A 124 -9.68 -19.50 -1.36
N VAL A 125 -10.23 -18.31 -1.56
CA VAL A 125 -9.99 -17.49 -2.76
C VAL A 125 -9.24 -16.26 -2.31
N GLU A 126 -8.02 -16.10 -2.82
CA GLU A 126 -7.17 -14.95 -2.53
C GLU A 126 -7.00 -14.09 -3.79
N PHE A 127 -7.46 -12.84 -3.74
CA PHE A 127 -7.05 -11.82 -4.70
C PHE A 127 -5.71 -11.24 -4.28
N THR A 128 -4.68 -11.47 -5.09
CA THR A 128 -3.27 -11.20 -4.77
C THR A 128 -2.63 -10.20 -5.74
N HIS A 129 -1.41 -9.76 -5.42
CA HIS A 129 -0.52 -8.96 -6.26
C HIS A 129 0.94 -9.31 -5.92
N PRO A 130 1.87 -9.43 -6.88
CA PRO A 130 3.25 -9.90 -6.60
C PRO A 130 4.11 -8.96 -5.74
N LEU A 131 3.69 -7.70 -5.59
CA LEU A 131 4.38 -6.70 -4.75
C LEU A 131 3.79 -6.58 -3.34
N CYS A 132 2.81 -7.42 -3.00
CA CYS A 132 2.14 -7.44 -1.73
C CYS A 132 2.79 -8.51 -0.84
N SER A 133 3.49 -8.10 0.22
CA SER A 133 4.13 -9.01 1.17
C SER A 133 3.11 -9.79 1.98
N GLU A 134 2.05 -9.14 2.43
CA GLU A 134 0.96 -9.79 3.19
C GLU A 134 0.27 -10.90 2.36
N CYS A 135 0.18 -10.73 1.04
CA CYS A 135 -0.35 -11.75 0.15
C CYS A 135 0.54 -13.01 0.12
N GLN A 136 1.87 -12.83 0.13
CA GLN A 136 2.81 -13.95 0.18
C GLN A 136 2.71 -14.69 1.52
N GLU A 137 2.54 -13.96 2.63
CA GLU A 137 2.35 -14.55 3.96
C GLU A 137 1.04 -15.37 4.06
N TRP A 138 -0.06 -14.88 3.47
CA TRP A 138 -1.32 -15.60 3.40
C TRP A 138 -1.22 -16.86 2.53
N GLU A 139 -0.61 -16.77 1.36
CA GLU A 139 -0.40 -17.89 0.45
C GLU A 139 0.45 -18.98 1.12
N GLU A 140 1.55 -18.61 1.78
CA GLU A 140 2.40 -19.54 2.53
C GLU A 140 1.66 -20.20 3.69
N ARG A 141 0.88 -19.44 4.47
CA ARG A 141 0.09 -19.98 5.59
C ARG A 141 -0.95 -20.99 5.12
N LEU A 142 -1.80 -20.59 4.18
CA LEU A 142 -2.91 -21.44 3.73
C LEU A 142 -2.41 -22.68 2.98
N THR A 143 -1.35 -22.54 2.19
CA THR A 143 -0.70 -23.69 1.55
C THR A 143 -0.05 -24.61 2.58
N GLY A 144 0.58 -24.05 3.62
CA GLY A 144 1.17 -24.80 4.74
C GLY A 144 0.14 -25.58 5.57
N GLU A 145 -1.08 -25.06 5.68
CA GLU A 145 -2.23 -25.74 6.31
C GLU A 145 -2.86 -26.83 5.40
N GLY A 146 -2.41 -26.95 4.15
CA GLY A 146 -2.99 -27.85 3.15
C GLY A 146 -4.38 -27.42 2.70
N ALA A 147 -4.72 -26.15 2.89
CA ALA A 147 -6.01 -25.61 2.52
C ALA A 147 -6.13 -25.48 0.99
N PRO A 148 -7.27 -25.83 0.38
CA PRO A 148 -7.48 -25.64 -1.05
C PRO A 148 -7.59 -24.15 -1.36
N LEU A 149 -6.47 -23.55 -1.76
CA LEU A 149 -6.30 -22.14 -2.08
C LEU A 149 -6.33 -21.90 -3.60
N VAL A 150 -7.08 -20.89 -4.01
CA VAL A 150 -7.12 -20.36 -5.37
C VAL A 150 -6.67 -18.91 -5.34
N THR A 151 -5.54 -18.63 -5.96
CA THR A 151 -4.99 -17.28 -6.08
C THR A 151 -5.42 -16.63 -7.41
N LEU A 152 -5.85 -15.37 -7.33
CA LEU A 152 -6.25 -14.54 -8.45
C LEU A 152 -5.40 -13.26 -8.47
N ASP A 153 -4.39 -13.21 -9.35
CA ASP A 153 -3.59 -11.98 -9.52
C ASP A 153 -4.45 -10.90 -10.17
N VAL A 154 -4.66 -9.79 -9.46
CA VAL A 154 -5.46 -8.66 -9.94
C VAL A 154 -4.88 -7.96 -11.17
N ARG A 155 -3.60 -8.19 -11.50
CA ARG A 155 -2.96 -7.72 -12.73
C ARG A 155 -3.38 -8.57 -13.94
N GLU A 156 -3.52 -9.87 -13.75
CA GLU A 156 -3.86 -10.82 -14.81
C GLU A 156 -5.37 -10.90 -15.03
N ARG A 157 -6.15 -10.79 -13.94
CA ARG A 157 -7.61 -10.85 -13.93
C ARG A 157 -8.25 -9.58 -13.36
N PRO A 158 -8.00 -8.39 -13.94
CA PRO A 158 -8.58 -7.13 -13.48
C PRO A 158 -10.10 -7.07 -13.69
N ASP A 159 -10.64 -7.89 -14.61
CA ASP A 159 -12.07 -8.12 -14.81
C ASP A 159 -12.74 -8.70 -13.57
N LEU A 160 -12.15 -9.75 -12.97
CA LEU A 160 -12.70 -10.38 -11.76
C LEU A 160 -12.58 -9.47 -10.54
N ALA A 161 -11.44 -8.79 -10.39
CA ALA A 161 -11.27 -7.80 -9.32
C ALA A 161 -12.36 -6.71 -9.39
N ARG A 162 -12.72 -6.24 -10.59
CA ARG A 162 -13.83 -5.29 -10.78
C ARG A 162 -15.20 -5.93 -10.54
N LYS A 163 -15.44 -7.15 -11.04
CA LYS A 163 -16.70 -7.89 -10.87
C LYS A 163 -17.05 -8.06 -9.38
N TYR A 164 -16.05 -8.38 -8.57
CA TYR A 164 -16.18 -8.63 -7.13
C TYR A 164 -15.82 -7.44 -6.25
N GLY A 165 -15.65 -6.23 -6.81
CA GLY A 165 -15.41 -5.01 -6.03
C GLY A 165 -14.13 -5.03 -5.20
N ILE A 166 -13.13 -5.79 -5.64
CA ILE A 166 -11.83 -5.95 -4.96
C ILE A 166 -11.00 -4.69 -5.17
N ALA A 167 -10.95 -3.88 -4.13
CA ALA A 167 -10.28 -2.59 -4.10
C ALA A 167 -8.85 -2.67 -3.55
N VAL A 168 -8.59 -3.64 -2.67
CA VAL A 168 -7.36 -3.79 -1.89
C VAL A 168 -6.98 -5.26 -1.88
N VAL A 169 -5.67 -5.55 -1.92
CA VAL A 169 -5.12 -6.90 -1.76
C VAL A 169 -4.26 -6.92 -0.48
N PRO A 170 -4.14 -8.07 0.21
CA PRO A 170 -4.70 -9.39 -0.12
C PRO A 170 -6.17 -9.53 0.22
N THR A 171 -7.07 -9.80 -0.74
CA THR A 171 -8.46 -10.19 -0.38
C THR A 171 -8.62 -11.71 -0.30
N VAL A 172 -8.65 -12.26 0.90
CA VAL A 172 -8.78 -13.69 1.22
C VAL A 172 -10.19 -14.01 1.71
N LEU A 173 -10.87 -14.92 1.02
CA LEU A 173 -12.26 -15.32 1.28
C LEU A 173 -12.34 -16.83 1.44
N ALA A 174 -13.02 -17.31 2.48
CA ALA A 174 -13.47 -18.69 2.56
C ALA A 174 -14.80 -18.81 1.81
N VAL A 175 -14.86 -19.71 0.84
CA VAL A 175 -15.97 -19.88 -0.09
C VAL A 175 -16.46 -21.33 -0.04
N ALA A 176 -17.77 -21.50 0.02
CA ALA A 176 -18.42 -22.81 -0.05
C ALA A 176 -18.49 -23.33 -1.50
N ALA A 177 -18.80 -24.62 -1.67
CA ALA A 177 -18.91 -25.25 -2.99
C ALA A 177 -19.96 -24.58 -3.93
N ASP A 178 -20.96 -23.91 -3.38
CA ASP A 178 -22.01 -23.19 -4.13
C ASP A 178 -21.64 -21.72 -4.45
N GLY A 179 -20.44 -21.30 -4.04
CA GLY A 179 -19.92 -19.95 -4.22
C GLY A 179 -20.26 -18.98 -3.09
N ALA A 180 -20.97 -19.39 -2.03
CA ALA A 180 -21.27 -18.52 -0.90
C ALA A 180 -19.99 -18.14 -0.14
N VAL A 181 -19.81 -16.85 0.18
CA VAL A 181 -18.71 -16.38 1.02
C VAL A 181 -19.05 -16.69 2.47
N LEU A 182 -18.35 -17.66 3.05
CA LEU A 182 -18.52 -18.09 4.44
C LEU A 182 -17.84 -17.13 5.41
N GLU A 183 -16.64 -16.66 5.05
CA GLU A 183 -15.79 -15.86 5.92
C GLU A 183 -14.83 -15.02 5.08
N ARG A 184 -14.46 -13.85 5.57
CA ARG A 184 -13.46 -12.97 4.97
C ARG A 184 -12.30 -12.83 5.95
N LEU A 185 -11.13 -13.24 5.50
CA LEU A 185 -9.93 -13.34 6.31
C LEU A 185 -9.01 -12.12 6.16
N ALA A 186 -9.00 -11.49 4.97
CA ALA A 186 -8.26 -10.26 4.65
C ALA A 186 -8.78 -9.63 3.34
N PRO A 187 -8.60 -8.31 3.10
CA PRO A 187 -9.29 -7.40 3.99
C PRO A 187 -10.81 -7.66 3.93
#